data_AF-A0A832QA66-F1
#
_entry.id   AF-A0A832QA66-F1
#
_cell.length_a   1.000
_cell.length_b   1.000
_cell.length_c   1.000
_cell.angle_alpha   90.00
_cell.angle_beta   90.00
_cell.angle_gamma   90.00
#
_symmetry.space_group_name_H-M   'P 1'
#
loop_
_entity.id
_entity.type
_entity.pdbx_description
1 polymer ?
#
loop_
_entity_poly.entity_id
_entity_poly.type
_entity_poly.pdbx_seq_one_letter_code
_entity_poly.pdbx_strand_id
1 'polypeptide(L)'
;DARSGAQNWVYENDVPALSLRGTSSPLIIDNFVIAAMANGTVVSIATDNGTLRWEERVAIPTGRSEIERLVDIDGDVLINDAGLVLVTSYQGYLSAIDAVTGQTRWRTEASSHVGTGFGFGNIYLADEQGKVTAYRSGQEAQVWSNESLLRRRLSTPHGFNNYLAVGDFEGYIHLLSQIDGRIMARTRVDNDGVRGRMVSRGNTLYVYGNSGTLAALRVR
;
A
#
# COMPACT_ATOMS: atom_id res chain seq x y z
N ASP A 1 -11.67 -18.86 15.70
CA ASP A 1 -13.07 -18.52 15.95
C ASP A 1 -13.18 -17.07 16.42
N ALA A 2 -14.06 -16.29 15.80
CA ALA A 2 -14.18 -14.85 16.06
C ALA A 2 -14.77 -14.51 17.44
N ARG A 3 -15.42 -15.46 18.12
CA ARG A 3 -16.03 -15.26 19.45
C ARG A 3 -15.09 -15.68 20.57
N SER A 4 -14.32 -16.74 20.38
CA SER A 4 -13.44 -17.30 21.41
C SER A 4 -11.96 -16.97 21.23
N GLY A 5 -11.54 -16.55 20.04
CA GLY A 5 -10.13 -16.41 19.69
C GLY A 5 -9.40 -17.75 19.50
N ALA A 6 -10.09 -18.89 19.59
CA ALA A 6 -9.48 -20.20 19.36
C ALA A 6 -8.95 -20.30 17.92
N GLN A 7 -7.79 -20.95 17.73
CA GLN A 7 -7.22 -21.16 16.40
C GLN A 7 -8.11 -22.11 15.58
N ASN A 8 -8.55 -21.67 14.39
CA ASN A 8 -9.26 -22.54 13.44
C ASN A 8 -8.27 -23.27 12.52
N TRP A 9 -7.30 -22.53 11.98
CA TRP A 9 -6.23 -23.01 11.13
C TRP A 9 -5.05 -22.04 11.25
N VAL A 10 -3.88 -22.49 10.80
CA VAL A 10 -2.67 -21.68 10.67
C VAL A 10 -2.03 -22.03 9.34
N TYR A 11 -1.54 -21.01 8.62
CA TYR A 11 -0.74 -21.20 7.42
C TYR A 11 0.63 -20.58 7.69
N GLU A 12 1.68 -21.39 7.55
CA GLU A 12 3.06 -21.00 7.77
C GLU A 12 3.85 -21.16 6.46
N ASN A 13 4.75 -20.21 6.21
CA ASN A 13 5.70 -20.23 5.09
C ASN A 13 7.10 -19.98 5.66
N ASP A 14 8.13 -20.47 4.98
CA ASP A 14 9.53 -20.23 5.32
C ASP A 14 9.86 -18.72 5.25
N VAL A 15 10.03 -18.12 6.43
CA VAL A 15 10.48 -16.73 6.57
C VAL A 15 12.01 -16.71 6.65
N PRO A 16 12.71 -15.90 5.82
CA PRO A 16 14.17 -15.78 5.90
C PRO A 16 14.63 -15.24 7.27
N ALA A 17 15.87 -15.56 7.66
CA ALA A 17 16.46 -15.27 8.98
C ALA A 17 16.43 -13.78 9.36
N LEU A 18 16.38 -12.89 8.37
CA LEU A 18 16.10 -11.47 8.52
C LEU A 18 14.90 -11.13 7.62
N SER A 19 13.84 -10.63 8.25
CA SER A 19 12.73 -9.97 7.57
C SER A 19 12.58 -8.58 8.16
N LEU A 20 12.20 -7.59 7.34
CA LEU A 20 11.55 -6.41 7.91
C LEU A 20 10.23 -6.92 8.49
N ARG A 21 9.83 -6.38 9.65
CA ARG A 21 8.54 -6.75 10.25
C ARG A 21 7.44 -6.40 9.26
N GLY A 22 6.98 -7.39 8.50
CA GLY A 22 5.92 -7.22 7.52
C GLY A 22 4.65 -6.75 8.21
N THR A 23 4.17 -5.57 7.81
CA THR A 23 2.94 -4.95 8.32
C THR A 23 1.75 -5.18 7.40
N SER A 24 1.87 -6.07 6.42
CA SER A 24 0.83 -6.35 5.43
C SER A 24 -0.45 -6.84 6.13
N SER A 25 -1.53 -6.08 5.96
CA SER A 25 -2.84 -6.50 6.46
C SER A 25 -3.44 -7.50 5.48
N PRO A 26 -3.83 -8.72 5.91
CA PRO A 26 -4.50 -9.66 5.04
C PRO A 26 -5.85 -9.12 4.57
N LEU A 27 -6.17 -9.36 3.29
CA LEU A 27 -7.43 -8.95 2.67
C LEU A 27 -8.36 -10.14 2.58
N ILE A 28 -9.51 -10.09 3.27
CA ILE A 28 -10.55 -11.12 3.19
C ILE A 28 -11.50 -10.78 2.04
N ILE A 29 -11.66 -11.71 1.09
CA ILE A 29 -12.59 -11.61 -0.05
C ILE A 29 -13.44 -12.89 -0.04
N ASP A 30 -14.72 -12.75 0.28
CA ASP A 30 -15.68 -13.85 0.34
C ASP A 30 -15.17 -15.08 1.13
N ASN A 31 -14.72 -16.12 0.41
CA ASN A 31 -14.27 -17.41 0.96
C ASN A 31 -12.74 -17.60 0.93
N PHE A 32 -11.98 -16.54 0.66
CA PHE A 32 -10.53 -16.59 0.68
C PHE A 32 -9.91 -15.33 1.30
N VAL A 33 -8.71 -15.50 1.81
CA VAL A 33 -7.88 -14.43 2.33
C VAL A 33 -6.64 -14.32 1.45
N ILE A 34 -6.27 -13.09 1.10
CA ILE A 34 -5.05 -12.78 0.39
C ILE A 34 -4.08 -12.16 1.38
N ALA A 35 -2.87 -12.71 1.45
CA ALA A 35 -1.81 -12.20 2.30
C ALA A 35 -0.53 -12.01 1.48
N ALA A 36 0.14 -10.89 1.70
CA ALA A 36 1.48 -10.67 1.20
C ALA A 36 2.50 -11.09 2.26
N MET A 37 3.41 -11.98 1.90
CA MET A 37 4.37 -12.61 2.79
C MET A 37 5.72 -11.91 2.71
N ALA A 38 6.47 -11.93 3.83
CA ALA A 38 7.77 -11.28 3.94
C ALA A 38 8.89 -11.88 3.05
N ASN A 39 8.62 -13.02 2.40
CA ASN A 39 9.53 -13.64 1.44
C ASN A 39 9.28 -13.17 -0.02
N GLY A 40 8.33 -12.24 -0.23
CA GLY A 40 7.98 -11.70 -1.54
C GLY A 40 6.87 -12.43 -2.29
N THR A 41 6.22 -13.41 -1.66
CA THR A 41 5.08 -14.10 -2.24
C THR A 41 3.77 -13.47 -1.80
N VAL A 42 2.75 -13.63 -2.63
CA VAL A 42 1.36 -13.35 -2.29
C VAL A 42 0.62 -14.66 -2.37
N VAL A 43 -0.14 -14.96 -1.33
CA VAL A 43 -0.87 -16.22 -1.19
C VAL A 43 -2.36 -15.94 -1.11
N SER A 44 -3.15 -16.83 -1.69
CA SER A 44 -4.59 -16.91 -1.47
C SER A 44 -4.90 -18.19 -0.72
N ILE A 45 -5.60 -18.07 0.41
CA ILE A 45 -5.87 -19.17 1.34
C ILE A 45 -7.37 -19.23 1.57
N ALA A 46 -7.96 -20.43 1.58
CA ALA A 46 -9.37 -20.62 1.88
C ALA A 46 -9.66 -20.26 3.34
N THR A 47 -10.67 -19.41 3.60
CA THR A 47 -10.96 -18.89 4.95
C THR A 47 -11.52 -19.94 5.90
N ASP A 48 -12.12 -21.00 5.37
CA ASP A 48 -12.81 -22.05 6.11
C ASP A 48 -11.85 -23.06 6.74
N ASN A 49 -10.79 -23.43 6.02
CA ASN A 49 -9.90 -24.53 6.41
C ASN A 49 -8.40 -24.24 6.29
N GLY A 50 -7.99 -23.06 5.80
CA GLY A 50 -6.58 -22.69 5.68
C GLY A 50 -5.85 -23.32 4.50
N THR A 51 -6.56 -23.94 3.55
CA THR A 51 -5.95 -24.56 2.36
C THR A 51 -5.42 -23.49 1.39
N LEU A 52 -4.19 -23.65 0.93
CA LEU A 52 -3.60 -22.80 -0.11
C LEU A 52 -4.37 -23.00 -1.44
N ARG A 53 -4.85 -21.89 -2.02
CA ARG A 53 -5.50 -21.86 -3.33
C ARG A 53 -4.49 -21.58 -4.43
N TRP A 54 -3.68 -20.53 -4.26
CA TRP A 54 -2.59 -20.19 -5.16
C TRP A 54 -1.51 -19.41 -4.39
N GLU A 55 -0.30 -19.47 -4.90
CA GLU A 55 0.86 -18.70 -4.46
C GLU A 55 1.50 -18.07 -5.69
N GLU A 56 1.75 -16.76 -5.64
CA GLU A 56 2.42 -16.03 -6.71
C GLU A 56 3.63 -15.28 -6.16
N ARG A 57 4.76 -15.40 -6.86
CA ARG A 57 6.00 -14.73 -6.46
C ARG A 57 6.13 -13.37 -7.13
N VAL A 58 5.85 -12.31 -6.38
CA VAL A 58 5.75 -10.95 -6.91
C VAL A 58 7.10 -10.24 -6.90
N ALA A 59 7.92 -10.53 -5.90
CA ALA A 59 9.27 -10.00 -5.80
C ALA A 59 10.30 -11.10 -5.58
N ILE A 60 11.43 -10.95 -6.27
CA ILE A 60 12.55 -11.90 -6.23
C ILE A 60 13.64 -11.25 -5.40
N PRO A 61 13.97 -11.77 -4.20
CA PRO A 61 15.08 -11.26 -3.41
C PRO A 61 16.35 -11.21 -4.25
N THR A 62 16.89 -10.02 -4.51
CA THR A 62 18.16 -9.83 -5.23
C THR A 62 19.19 -9.27 -4.28
N GLY A 63 20.42 -9.81 -4.27
CA GLY A 63 21.46 -9.37 -3.34
C GLY A 63 22.40 -10.46 -2.89
N ARG A 64 23.62 -10.08 -2.53
CA ARG A 64 24.63 -10.96 -1.92
C ARG A 64 24.54 -10.94 -0.39
N SER A 65 24.03 -9.86 0.20
CA SER A 65 23.83 -9.74 1.66
C SER A 65 22.37 -10.00 2.06
N GLU A 66 22.15 -10.40 3.32
CA GLU A 66 20.79 -10.54 3.87
C GLU A 66 20.00 -9.23 3.88
N ILE A 67 20.69 -8.09 3.98
CA ILE A 67 20.08 -6.76 3.90
C ILE A 67 19.59 -6.48 2.47
N GLU A 68 20.38 -6.81 1.45
CA GLU A 68 19.99 -6.62 0.04
C GLU A 68 18.83 -7.55 -0.35
N ARG A 69 18.77 -8.76 0.22
CA ARG A 69 17.68 -9.73 -0.02
C ARG A 69 16.37 -9.39 0.69
N LEU A 70 16.24 -8.25 1.36
CA LEU A 70 14.96 -7.83 1.93
C LEU A 70 13.94 -7.60 0.81
N VAL A 71 12.90 -8.43 0.80
CA VAL A 71 11.71 -8.22 -0.01
C VAL A 71 10.62 -7.76 0.94
N ASP A 72 10.38 -6.45 0.96
CA ASP A 72 9.24 -5.92 1.70
C ASP A 72 8.06 -5.67 0.77
N ILE A 73 6.89 -6.13 1.19
CA ILE A 73 5.61 -5.73 0.64
C ILE A 73 4.94 -4.93 1.77
N ASP A 74 5.39 -3.70 1.95
CA ASP A 74 4.95 -2.82 3.05
C ASP A 74 3.64 -2.05 2.71
N GLY A 75 2.88 -2.59 1.75
CA GLY A 75 1.58 -2.08 1.30
C GLY A 75 0.43 -2.94 1.82
N ASP A 76 -0.70 -2.32 2.13
CA ASP A 76 -1.95 -3.08 2.22
C ASP A 76 -2.18 -3.80 0.90
N VAL A 77 -2.65 -5.04 0.98
CA VAL A 77 -3.13 -5.77 -0.18
C VAL A 77 -4.42 -5.08 -0.63
N LEU A 78 -4.37 -4.34 -1.74
CA LEU A 78 -5.53 -3.66 -2.30
C LEU A 78 -6.17 -4.52 -3.39
N ILE A 79 -7.50 -4.44 -3.51
CA ILE A 79 -8.23 -5.00 -4.65
C ILE A 79 -8.97 -3.89 -5.37
N ASN A 80 -8.92 -3.91 -6.70
CA ASN A 80 -9.72 -3.00 -7.53
C ASN A 80 -11.07 -3.62 -7.93
N ASP A 81 -11.96 -2.82 -8.51
CA ASP A 81 -13.30 -3.28 -8.94
C ASP A 81 -13.27 -4.38 -10.00
N ALA A 82 -12.14 -4.57 -10.69
CA ALA A 82 -11.94 -5.63 -11.68
C ALA A 82 -11.44 -6.96 -11.07
N GLY A 83 -11.31 -7.04 -9.74
CA GLY A 83 -10.83 -8.23 -9.05
C GLY A 83 -9.31 -8.41 -9.09
N LEU A 84 -8.55 -7.34 -9.39
CA LEU A 84 -7.09 -7.39 -9.38
C LEU A 84 -6.55 -6.95 -8.02
N VAL A 85 -5.72 -7.81 -7.45
CA VAL A 85 -4.89 -7.57 -6.28
C VAL A 85 -3.68 -6.75 -6.70
N LEU A 86 -3.51 -5.60 -6.06
CA LEU A 86 -2.45 -4.66 -6.37
C LEU A 86 -1.40 -4.74 -5.27
N VAL A 87 -0.17 -5.05 -5.67
CA VAL A 87 0.92 -5.37 -4.76
C VAL A 87 2.11 -4.53 -5.16
N THR A 88 2.70 -3.83 -4.19
CA THR A 88 3.92 -3.07 -4.41
C THR A 88 5.04 -3.63 -3.56
N SER A 89 6.15 -3.90 -4.22
CA SER A 89 7.35 -4.39 -3.57
C SER A 89 8.36 -3.25 -3.41
N TYR A 90 9.11 -3.30 -2.30
CA TYR A 90 10.24 -2.41 -2.06
C TYR A 90 11.29 -2.51 -3.17
N GLN A 91 11.43 -3.69 -3.76
CA GLN A 91 12.37 -3.98 -4.85
C GLN A 91 11.88 -3.51 -6.24
N GLY A 92 10.97 -2.53 -6.27
CA GLY A 92 10.75 -1.71 -7.46
C GLY A 92 9.70 -2.22 -8.43
N TYR A 93 8.72 -2.99 -7.98
CA TYR A 93 7.59 -3.36 -8.86
C TYR A 93 6.23 -3.14 -8.22
N LEU A 94 5.33 -2.61 -9.04
CA LEU A 94 3.88 -2.65 -8.85
C LEU A 94 3.31 -3.74 -9.77
N SER A 95 2.63 -4.72 -9.19
CA SER A 95 2.04 -5.85 -9.90
C SER A 95 0.54 -5.89 -9.65
N ALA A 96 -0.21 -6.26 -10.68
CA ALA A 96 -1.63 -6.59 -10.58
C ALA A 96 -1.86 -8.07 -10.83
N ILE A 97 -2.45 -8.74 -9.86
CA ILE A 97 -2.63 -10.18 -9.82
C ILE A 97 -4.12 -10.47 -9.78
N ASP A 98 -4.60 -11.38 -10.61
CA ASP A 98 -5.97 -11.82 -10.56
C ASP A 98 -6.28 -12.52 -9.22
N ALA A 99 -7.22 -11.98 -8.44
CA ALA A 99 -7.49 -12.47 -7.07
C ALA A 99 -7.91 -13.95 -7.02
N VAL A 100 -8.52 -14.46 -8.10
CA VAL A 100 -9.07 -15.82 -8.15
C VAL A 100 -8.01 -16.81 -8.61
N THR A 101 -7.24 -16.47 -9.65
CA THR A 101 -6.31 -17.39 -10.32
C THR A 101 -4.86 -17.23 -9.87
N GLY A 102 -4.49 -16.11 -9.26
CA GLY A 102 -3.10 -15.79 -8.92
C GLY A 102 -2.25 -15.37 -10.12
N GLN A 103 -2.84 -15.25 -11.32
CA GLN A 103 -2.09 -14.84 -12.51
C GLN A 103 -1.77 -13.34 -12.49
N THR A 104 -0.49 -13.01 -12.63
CA THR A 104 -0.05 -11.63 -12.88
C THR A 104 -0.59 -11.14 -14.23
N ARG A 105 -1.46 -10.12 -14.21
CA ARG A 105 -2.05 -9.49 -15.40
C ARG A 105 -1.14 -8.46 -16.03
N TRP A 106 -0.47 -7.67 -15.18
CA TRP A 106 0.52 -6.69 -15.60
C TRP A 106 1.45 -6.39 -14.43
N ARG A 107 2.63 -5.86 -14.77
CA ARG A 107 3.66 -5.46 -13.83
C ARG A 107 4.45 -4.30 -14.42
N THR A 108 4.79 -3.32 -13.58
CA THR A 108 5.61 -2.17 -13.99
C THR A 108 6.67 -1.88 -12.96
N GLU A 109 7.78 -1.27 -13.40
CA GLU A 109 8.83 -0.81 -12.49
C GLU A 109 8.34 0.41 -11.70
N ALA A 110 8.08 0.21 -10.41
CA ALA A 110 7.66 1.23 -9.47
C ALA A 110 7.95 0.77 -8.04
N SER A 111 8.69 1.57 -7.27
CA SER A 111 8.98 1.31 -5.84
C SER A 111 8.17 2.21 -4.93
N SER A 112 7.85 1.69 -3.75
CA SER A 112 7.38 2.47 -2.59
C SER A 112 7.77 1.74 -1.32
N HIS A 113 8.18 2.50 -0.30
CA HIS A 113 8.45 2.03 1.08
C HIS A 113 7.33 2.40 2.06
N VAL A 114 6.29 3.09 1.60
CA VAL A 114 5.13 3.45 2.44
C VAL A 114 3.84 2.78 1.97
N GLY A 115 3.92 1.94 0.94
CA GLY A 115 2.76 1.28 0.31
C GLY A 115 2.08 2.14 -0.75
N THR A 116 0.81 1.83 -1.02
CA THR A 116 0.04 2.41 -2.12
C THR A 116 -1.29 2.99 -1.67
N GLY A 117 -1.75 4.00 -2.39
CA GLY A 117 -3.10 4.55 -2.29
C GLY A 117 -3.94 4.19 -3.51
N PHE A 118 -5.26 4.24 -3.36
CA PHE A 118 -6.21 4.07 -4.47
C PHE A 118 -7.25 5.19 -4.49
N GLY A 119 -7.68 5.57 -5.68
CA GLY A 119 -8.75 6.55 -5.89
C GLY A 119 -8.89 6.92 -7.35
N PHE A 120 -10.11 7.28 -7.78
CA PHE A 120 -10.39 7.71 -9.16
C PHE A 120 -9.93 6.72 -10.25
N GLY A 121 -9.93 5.41 -9.95
CA GLY A 121 -9.46 4.38 -10.88
C GLY A 121 -7.94 4.35 -11.08
N ASN A 122 -7.19 5.01 -10.19
CA ASN A 122 -5.74 5.06 -10.20
C ASN A 122 -5.16 4.46 -8.92
N ILE A 123 -3.91 4.04 -9.04
CA ILE A 123 -3.03 3.60 -7.98
C ILE A 123 -1.99 4.70 -7.78
N TYR A 124 -1.77 5.10 -6.55
CA TYR A 124 -0.87 6.17 -6.18
C TYR A 124 0.30 5.62 -5.37
N LEU A 125 1.51 5.98 -5.76
CA LEU A 125 2.75 5.59 -5.10
C LEU A 125 3.52 6.84 -4.66
N ALA A 126 4.23 6.72 -3.54
CA ALA A 126 5.23 7.68 -3.11
C ALA A 126 6.57 6.96 -2.94
N ASP A 127 7.57 7.37 -3.70
CA ASP A 127 8.92 6.79 -3.66
C ASP A 127 9.81 7.45 -2.60
N GLU A 128 11.06 6.98 -2.50
CA GLU A 128 11.95 7.29 -1.37
C GLU A 128 12.47 8.70 -1.47
N GLN A 129 12.56 9.15 -2.71
CA GLN A 129 12.91 10.50 -3.05
C GLN A 129 11.76 11.45 -2.80
N GLY A 130 10.52 10.99 -2.54
CA GLY A 130 9.34 11.83 -2.28
C GLY A 130 8.60 12.25 -3.55
N LYS A 131 8.81 11.54 -4.67
CA LYS A 131 8.02 11.70 -5.89
C LYS A 131 6.73 10.89 -5.74
N VAL A 132 5.62 11.53 -6.12
CA VAL A 132 4.30 10.90 -6.14
C VAL A 132 3.94 10.56 -7.58
N THR A 133 3.58 9.31 -7.85
CA THR A 133 3.25 8.83 -9.20
C THR A 133 1.87 8.16 -9.19
N ALA A 134 1.09 8.41 -10.24
CA ALA A 134 -0.19 7.76 -10.47
C ALA A 134 -0.13 6.79 -11.65
N TYR A 135 -0.64 5.59 -11.45
CA TYR A 135 -0.80 4.55 -12.48
C TYR A 135 -2.27 4.21 -12.63
N ARG A 136 -2.71 3.87 -13.84
CA ARG A 136 -4.08 3.44 -14.05
C ARG A 136 -4.28 2.03 -13.47
N SER A 137 -5.33 1.79 -12.70
CA SER A 137 -5.45 0.52 -11.95
C SER A 137 -5.61 -0.75 -12.80
N GLY A 138 -6.02 -0.60 -14.06
CA GLY A 138 -6.22 -1.71 -15.00
C GLY A 138 -5.16 -1.82 -16.09
N GLN A 139 -4.14 -0.94 -16.10
CA GLN A 139 -3.15 -0.86 -17.17
C GLN A 139 -1.78 -0.48 -16.60
N GLU A 140 -0.72 -0.81 -17.33
CA GLU A 140 0.65 -0.46 -16.93
C GLU A 140 0.93 1.07 -16.99
N ALA A 141 0.09 1.83 -17.69
CA ALA A 141 0.39 3.21 -18.04
C ALA A 141 0.39 4.17 -16.82
N GLN A 142 1.50 4.89 -16.67
CA GLN A 142 1.60 6.07 -15.81
C GLN A 142 0.66 7.17 -16.33
N VAL A 143 -0.11 7.78 -15.42
CA VAL A 143 -1.05 8.87 -15.71
C VAL A 143 -0.39 10.23 -15.49
N TRP A 144 0.27 10.41 -14.33
CA TRP A 144 0.99 11.63 -13.98
C TRP A 144 2.05 11.35 -12.90
N SER A 145 2.97 12.30 -12.73
CA SER A 145 3.93 12.30 -11.61
C SER A 145 4.14 13.71 -11.05
N ASN A 146 4.44 13.81 -9.76
CA ASN A 146 4.73 15.06 -9.05
C ASN A 146 6.04 14.94 -8.24
N GLU A 147 6.99 15.83 -8.52
CA GLU A 147 8.31 15.89 -7.87
C GLU A 147 8.47 17.15 -6.98
N SER A 148 7.37 17.82 -6.64
CA SER A 148 7.40 19.02 -5.78
C SER A 148 7.61 18.71 -4.30
N LEU A 149 7.50 17.43 -3.91
CA LEU A 149 7.61 16.96 -2.52
C LEU A 149 8.89 16.15 -2.28
N LEU A 150 9.90 16.32 -3.13
CA LEU A 150 11.14 15.59 -3.00
C LEU A 150 11.78 15.81 -1.61
N ARG A 151 12.36 14.73 -1.07
CA ARG A 151 13.06 14.63 0.21
C ARG A 151 12.16 14.90 1.43
N ARG A 152 10.83 14.82 1.27
CA ARG A 152 9.86 15.05 2.35
C ARG A 152 9.41 13.79 3.10
N ARG A 153 9.94 12.60 2.76
CA ARG A 153 9.63 11.32 3.43
C ARG A 153 8.12 11.15 3.64
N LEU A 154 7.42 10.91 2.54
CA LEU A 154 5.97 10.96 2.50
C LEU A 154 5.33 9.76 3.19
N SER A 155 4.14 9.95 3.76
CA SER A 155 3.28 8.85 4.22
C SER A 155 2.64 8.11 3.04
N THR A 156 1.97 6.98 3.31
CA THR A 156 1.12 6.31 2.30
C THR A 156 0.15 7.32 1.66
N PRO A 157 0.07 7.39 0.33
CA PRO A 157 -0.93 8.22 -0.35
C PRO A 157 -2.35 7.74 -0.03
N HIS A 158 -3.28 8.67 0.22
CA HIS A 158 -4.67 8.34 0.53
C HIS A 158 -5.64 9.11 -0.37
N GLY A 159 -6.35 8.40 -1.24
CA GLY A 159 -7.39 8.98 -2.08
C GLY A 159 -8.66 9.28 -1.28
N PHE A 160 -9.18 10.50 -1.37
CA PHE A 160 -10.50 10.84 -0.83
C PHE A 160 -11.13 12.01 -1.60
N ASN A 161 -12.41 11.89 -1.95
CA ASN A 161 -13.07 12.81 -2.89
C ASN A 161 -12.21 13.02 -4.14
N ASN A 162 -11.95 14.27 -4.54
CA ASN A 162 -11.12 14.63 -5.70
C ASN A 162 -9.63 14.79 -5.36
N TYR A 163 -9.22 14.51 -4.12
CA TYR A 163 -7.89 14.79 -3.61
C TYR A 163 -7.12 13.53 -3.24
N LEU A 164 -5.81 13.58 -3.43
CA LEU A 164 -4.87 12.63 -2.89
C LEU A 164 -4.16 13.31 -1.72
N ALA A 165 -4.30 12.78 -0.52
CA ALA A 165 -3.55 13.26 0.64
C ALA A 165 -2.23 12.49 0.80
N VAL A 166 -1.15 13.21 1.08
CA VAL A 166 0.11 12.65 1.58
C VAL A 166 0.59 13.46 2.78
N GLY A 167 0.97 12.79 3.86
CA GLY A 167 1.66 13.38 5.01
C GLY A 167 3.16 13.44 4.78
N ASP A 168 3.88 14.24 5.58
CA ASP A 168 5.34 14.31 5.52
C ASP A 168 6.02 14.35 6.90
N PHE A 169 7.36 14.27 6.93
CA PHE A 169 8.12 14.25 8.19
C PHE A 169 8.07 15.57 8.97
N GLU A 170 7.70 16.70 8.35
CA GLU A 170 7.54 17.99 9.03
C GLU A 170 6.13 18.17 9.60
N GLY A 171 5.23 17.25 9.27
CA GLY A 171 3.86 17.11 9.77
C GLY A 171 2.83 17.88 8.95
N TYR A 172 3.17 18.20 7.70
CA TYR A 172 2.22 18.72 6.73
C TYR A 172 1.44 17.59 6.07
N ILE A 173 0.18 17.88 5.80
CA ILE A 173 -0.65 17.17 4.83
C ILE A 173 -0.70 17.99 3.56
N HIS A 174 -0.28 17.37 2.45
CA HIS A 174 -0.39 17.92 1.11
C HIS A 174 -1.60 17.28 0.42
N LEU A 175 -2.48 18.10 -0.12
CA LEU A 175 -3.56 17.66 -0.98
C LEU A 175 -3.15 17.87 -2.42
N LEU A 176 -3.04 16.79 -3.18
CA LEU A 176 -2.82 16.80 -4.62
C LEU A 176 -4.16 16.55 -5.33
N SER A 177 -4.32 17.09 -6.53
CA SER A 177 -5.42 16.72 -7.41
C SER A 177 -5.20 15.28 -7.92
N GLN A 178 -6.24 14.44 -7.84
CA GLN A 178 -6.16 13.07 -8.35
C GLN A 178 -6.05 12.98 -9.87
N ILE A 179 -6.38 14.06 -10.59
CA ILE A 179 -6.44 14.11 -12.06
C ILE A 179 -5.07 14.38 -12.67
N ASP A 180 -4.30 15.32 -12.10
CA ASP A 180 -3.07 15.87 -12.69
C ASP A 180 -1.92 15.99 -11.69
N GLY A 181 -2.11 15.58 -10.43
CA GLY A 181 -1.08 15.58 -9.41
C GLY A 181 -0.68 16.96 -8.89
N ARG A 182 -1.30 18.06 -9.32
CA ARG A 182 -0.93 19.40 -8.83
C ARG A 182 -1.29 19.56 -7.35
N ILE A 183 -0.46 20.27 -6.59
CA ILE A 183 -0.75 20.56 -5.18
C ILE A 183 -1.86 21.60 -5.11
N MET A 184 -2.96 21.23 -4.45
CA MET A 184 -4.18 22.01 -4.28
C MET A 184 -4.22 22.75 -2.94
N ALA A 185 -3.70 22.11 -1.88
CA ALA A 185 -3.67 22.70 -0.55
C ALA A 185 -2.56 22.06 0.30
N ARG A 186 -2.16 22.76 1.36
CA ARG A 186 -1.26 22.25 2.41
C ARG A 186 -1.74 22.74 3.75
N THR A 187 -1.68 21.89 4.77
CA THR A 187 -1.90 22.28 6.15
C THR A 187 -0.99 21.50 7.07
N ARG A 188 -0.54 22.09 8.18
CA ARG A 188 0.25 21.40 9.18
C ARG A 188 -0.68 20.83 10.25
N VAL A 189 -0.51 19.54 10.57
CA VAL A 189 -1.31 18.82 11.56
C VAL A 189 -0.50 18.51 12.81
N ASP A 190 0.79 18.22 12.66
CA ASP A 190 1.67 17.82 13.75
C ASP A 190 3.04 18.51 13.58
N ASN A 191 3.78 18.70 14.67
CA ASN A 191 5.15 19.22 14.61
C ASN A 191 6.21 18.12 14.47
N ASP A 192 5.87 16.89 14.85
CA ASP A 192 6.76 15.72 14.88
C ASP A 192 6.62 14.83 13.63
N GLY A 193 5.82 15.26 12.65
CA GLY A 193 5.60 14.53 11.41
C GLY A 193 4.28 13.76 11.35
N VAL A 194 3.94 13.30 10.15
CA VAL A 194 2.81 12.40 9.89
C VAL A 194 3.33 11.23 9.07
N ARG A 195 3.48 10.06 9.72
CA ARG A 195 3.86 8.81 9.05
C ARG A 195 2.72 7.79 8.94
N GLY A 196 1.72 7.92 9.82
CA GLY A 196 0.61 6.97 9.90
C GLY A 196 -0.27 7.01 8.66
N ARG A 197 -0.88 5.87 8.33
CA ARG A 197 -1.92 5.81 7.29
C ARG A 197 -3.09 6.70 7.67
N MET A 198 -3.53 7.51 6.72
CA MET A 198 -4.73 8.33 6.87
C MET A 198 -5.96 7.50 6.53
N VAL A 199 -7.11 7.89 7.08
CA VAL A 199 -8.40 7.23 6.80
C VAL A 199 -9.42 8.30 6.48
N SER A 200 -10.30 8.08 5.51
CA SER A 200 -11.39 9.01 5.21
C SER A 200 -12.75 8.38 5.41
N ARG A 201 -13.74 9.20 5.78
CA ARG A 201 -15.16 8.84 5.80
C ARG A 201 -16.00 10.00 5.29
N GLY A 202 -16.67 9.79 4.16
CA GLY A 202 -17.34 10.87 3.42
C GLY A 202 -16.32 11.96 3.06
N ASN A 203 -16.66 13.22 3.35
CA ASN A 203 -15.78 14.37 3.10
C ASN A 203 -14.82 14.71 4.25
N THR A 204 -14.55 13.77 5.17
CA THR A 204 -13.64 14.00 6.31
C THR A 204 -12.44 13.08 6.23
N LEU A 205 -11.24 13.64 6.32
CA LEU A 205 -9.96 12.94 6.40
C LEU A 205 -9.48 12.94 7.86
N TYR A 206 -9.18 11.77 8.40
CA TYR A 206 -8.61 11.59 9.73
C TYR A 206 -7.11 11.38 9.61
N VAL A 207 -6.36 12.12 10.41
CA VAL A 207 -4.90 12.15 10.40
C VAL A 207 -4.41 11.92 11.82
N TYR A 208 -3.50 10.97 11.99
CA TYR A 208 -2.84 10.70 13.26
C TYR A 208 -1.36 11.07 13.14
N GLY A 209 -0.96 12.13 13.83
CA GLY A 209 0.40 12.64 13.84
C GLY A 209 1.30 11.90 14.82
N ASN A 210 2.61 12.05 14.62
CA ASN A 210 3.63 11.32 15.38
C ASN A 210 3.66 11.70 16.88
N SER A 211 3.19 12.89 17.24
CA SER A 211 3.06 13.33 18.63
C SER A 211 1.84 12.71 19.36
N GLY A 212 1.00 11.95 18.65
CA GLY A 212 -0.28 11.45 19.14
C GLY A 212 -1.46 12.38 18.83
N THR A 213 -1.25 13.44 18.06
CA THR A 213 -2.30 14.36 17.65
C THR A 213 -3.26 13.67 16.66
N LEU A 214 -4.55 13.56 17.01
CA LEU A 214 -5.61 13.11 16.11
C LEU A 214 -6.38 14.32 15.56
N ALA A 215 -6.37 14.52 14.25
CA ALA A 215 -7.07 15.60 13.57
C ALA A 215 -8.11 15.07 12.57
N ALA A 216 -9.20 15.81 12.41
CA ALA A 216 -10.23 15.58 11.39
C ALA A 216 -10.29 16.81 10.46
N LEU A 217 -9.91 16.62 9.20
CA LEU A 217 -9.83 17.66 8.19
C LEU A 217 -11.01 17.54 7.22
N ARG A 218 -11.58 18.67 6.81
CA ARG A 218 -12.61 18.75 5.76
C ARG A 218 -12.19 19.76 4.73
N VAL A 219 -12.42 19.44 3.46
CA VAL A 219 -12.25 20.38 2.36
C VAL A 219 -13.58 21.11 2.17
N ARG A 220 -13.52 22.44 2.17
CA ARG A 220 -14.66 23.34 1.91
C ARG A 220 -14.47 24.04 0.58
#